data_AF-A0A7S0MU65-F1
#
_entry.id   AF-A0A7S0MU65-F1
#
_cell.length_a   1.000
_cell.length_b   1.000
_cell.length_c   1.000
_cell.angle_alpha   90.00
_cell.angle_beta   90.00
_cell.angle_gamma   90.00
#
_symmetry.space_group_name_H-M   'P 1'
#
loop_
_entity.id
_entity.type
_entity.pdbx_description
1 polymer ?
#
loop_
_entity_poly.entity_id
_entity_poly.type
_entity_poly.pdbx_seq_one_letter_code
_entity_poly.pdbx_strand_id
1 'polypeptide(L)'
;WDPRGRIWYFNASRRLVRRTPALKQFKDFLEEHTEMGHIVRQEAVSMLPPLLLDVQADHKVLDMCAAPGSKTTQLLEDLVFTGPKDGAAGHKDDNSGVVVANDA
;
A
#
# COMPACT_ATOMS: atom_id res chain seq x y z
N TRP A 1 13.08 2.21 -6.89
CA TRP A 1 12.86 1.00 -7.70
C TRP A 1 12.03 0.05 -6.84
N ASP A 2 10.86 -0.37 -7.34
CA ASP A 2 10.01 -1.38 -6.72
C ASP A 2 9.92 -2.57 -7.68
N PRO A 3 10.41 -3.77 -7.32
CA PRO A 3 10.39 -4.94 -8.18
C PRO A 3 8.96 -5.40 -8.56
N ARG A 4 7.95 -4.96 -7.81
CA ARG A 4 6.55 -5.34 -8.00
C ARG A 4 5.76 -4.34 -8.86
N GLY A 5 6.35 -3.19 -9.20
CA GLY A 5 5.73 -2.17 -10.05
C GLY A 5 4.49 -1.48 -9.47
N ARG A 6 4.32 -1.49 -8.14
CA ARG A 6 3.14 -0.93 -7.44
C ARG A 6 3.42 0.45 -6.84
N ILE A 7 4.69 0.78 -6.60
CA ILE A 7 5.08 2.05 -5.99
C ILE A 7 5.49 3.07 -7.05
N TRP A 8 4.85 4.23 -7.01
CA TRP A 8 5.14 5.37 -7.88
C TRP A 8 5.78 6.50 -7.09
N TYR A 9 6.84 7.10 -7.66
CA TYR A 9 7.50 8.27 -7.08
C TYR A 9 7.37 9.47 -8.00
N PHE A 10 6.86 10.58 -7.46
CA PHE A 10 6.76 11.84 -8.18
C PHE A 10 7.71 12.87 -7.56
N ASN A 11 8.73 13.28 -8.32
CA ASN A 11 9.76 14.20 -7.84
C ASN A 11 9.29 15.66 -7.89
N ALA A 12 8.31 16.00 -7.06
CA ALA A 12 7.85 17.37 -6.88
C ALA A 12 7.44 17.63 -5.43
N SER A 13 7.76 18.83 -4.94
CA SER A 13 7.28 19.23 -3.61
C SER A 13 5.76 19.43 -3.61
N ARG A 14 5.11 19.16 -2.45
CA ARG A 14 3.67 19.46 -2.26
C ARG A 14 3.32 20.92 -2.60
N ARG A 15 4.24 21.84 -2.33
CA ARG A 15 4.08 23.26 -2.65
C ARG A 15 4.06 23.50 -4.16
N LEU A 16 4.91 22.82 -4.93
CA LEU A 16 4.95 22.93 -6.39
C LEU A 16 3.65 22.39 -7.01
N VAL A 17 3.20 21.21 -6.57
CA VAL A 17 1.95 20.61 -7.05
C VAL A 17 0.75 21.53 -6.80
N ARG A 18 0.67 22.12 -5.60
CA ARG A 18 -0.45 23.00 -5.24
C ARG A 18 -0.45 24.35 -5.98
N ARG A 19 0.73 24.90 -6.31
CA ARG A 19 0.84 26.26 -6.91
C ARG A 19 0.87 26.25 -8.43
N THR A 20 1.07 25.11 -9.08
CA THR A 20 1.20 25.02 -10.53
C THR A 20 -0.17 24.76 -11.15
N PRO A 21 -0.78 25.71 -11.89
CA PRO A 21 -2.13 25.53 -12.44
C PRO A 21 -2.24 24.32 -13.38
N ALA A 22 -1.18 24.03 -14.14
CA ALA A 22 -1.12 22.87 -15.04
C ALA A 22 -1.22 21.52 -14.30
N LEU A 23 -0.94 21.49 -12.99
CA LEU A 23 -1.04 20.28 -12.16
C LEU A 23 -2.35 20.18 -11.39
N LYS A 24 -3.32 21.09 -11.60
CA LYS A 24 -4.59 21.09 -10.86
C LYS A 24 -5.34 19.77 -11.04
N GLN A 25 -5.52 19.30 -12.27
CA GLN A 25 -6.21 18.03 -12.55
C GLN A 25 -5.51 16.84 -11.87
N PHE A 26 -4.17 16.83 -11.87
CA PHE A 26 -3.39 15.79 -11.21
C PHE A 26 -3.52 15.84 -9.68
N LYS A 27 -3.50 17.04 -9.08
CA LYS A 27 -3.75 17.23 -7.65
C LYS A 27 -5.13 16.69 -7.26
N ASP A 28 -6.17 17.07 -8.01
CA ASP A 28 -7.55 16.68 -7.74
C ASP A 28 -7.70 15.14 -7.84
N PHE A 29 -7.11 14.52 -8.87
CA PHE A 29 -7.01 13.07 -9.00
C PHE A 29 -6.35 12.40 -7.78
N LEU A 30 -5.21 12.92 -7.32
CA LEU A 30 -4.52 12.34 -6.16
C LEU A 30 -5.34 12.45 -4.87
N GLU A 31 -6.07 13.54 -4.68
CA GLU A 31 -6.94 13.72 -3.51
C GLU A 31 -8.12 12.75 -3.55
N GLU A 32 -8.86 12.70 -4.66
CA GLU A 32 -10.01 11.81 -4.86
C GLU A 32 -9.62 10.33 -4.69
N HIS A 33 -8.53 9.89 -5.32
CA HIS A 33 -8.08 8.50 -5.19
C HIS A 33 -7.47 8.17 -3.83
N THR A 34 -6.98 9.16 -3.08
CA THR A 34 -6.60 8.94 -1.68
C THR A 34 -7.83 8.75 -0.81
N GLU A 35 -8.89 9.53 -1.03
CA GLU A 35 -10.15 9.41 -0.27
C GLU A 35 -10.88 8.09 -0.56
N MET A 36 -10.85 7.63 -1.81
CA MET A 36 -11.38 6.31 -2.19
C MET A 36 -10.53 5.13 -1.68
N GLY A 37 -9.33 5.39 -1.15
CA GLY A 37 -8.40 4.33 -0.73
C GLY A 37 -7.69 3.61 -1.88
N HIS A 38 -7.78 4.13 -3.11
CA HIS A 38 -7.07 3.58 -4.27
C HIS A 38 -5.57 3.93 -4.27
N ILE A 39 -5.21 5.06 -3.66
CA ILE A 39 -3.83 5.55 -3.57
C ILE A 39 -3.48 5.80 -2.10
N VAL A 40 -2.40 5.17 -1.64
CA VAL A 40 -1.79 5.48 -0.35
C VAL A 40 -0.60 6.39 -0.58
N ARG A 41 -0.62 7.58 0.05
CA ARG A 41 0.51 8.51 0.03
C ARG A 41 1.42 8.23 1.21
N GLN A 42 2.61 7.71 0.94
CA GLN A 42 3.58 7.33 1.97
C GLN A 42 4.96 7.94 1.70
N GLU A 43 5.70 8.21 2.78
CA GLU A 43 7.11 8.58 2.67
C GLU A 43 7.93 7.40 2.14
N ALA A 44 8.83 7.68 1.18
CA ALA A 44 9.62 6.65 0.49
C ALA A 44 10.39 5.73 1.46
N VAL A 45 11.08 6.29 2.46
CA VAL A 45 11.84 5.50 3.44
C VAL A 45 10.94 4.70 4.38
N SER A 46 9.72 5.17 4.63
CA SER A 46 8.74 4.45 5.45
C SER A 46 8.19 3.22 4.72
N MET A 47 8.32 3.11 3.40
CA MET A 47 7.89 1.93 2.63
C MET A 47 8.91 0.79 2.65
N LEU A 48 10.16 1.05 3.05
CA LEU A 48 11.23 0.05 3.02
C LEU A 48 11.00 -1.13 3.98
N PRO A 49 10.56 -0.95 5.24
CA PRO A 49 10.43 -2.09 6.15
C PRO A 49 9.42 -3.14 5.65
N PRO A 50 8.19 -2.79 5.22
CA PRO A 50 7.27 -3.78 4.66
C PRO A 50 7.77 -4.41 3.35
N LEU A 51 8.44 -3.63 2.48
CA LEU A 51 9.03 -4.16 1.23
C LEU A 51 10.07 -5.25 1.51
N LEU A 52 10.90 -5.07 2.55
CA LEU A 52 11.97 -6.00 2.90
C LEU A 52 11.47 -7.20 3.70
N LEU A 53 10.31 -7.09 4.36
CA LEU A 53 9.69 -8.20 5.07
C LEU A 53 9.13 -9.28 4.12
N ASP A 54 8.90 -8.91 2.86
CA ASP A 54 8.45 -9.81 1.77
C ASP A 54 7.28 -10.70 2.17
N VAL A 55 6.23 -10.06 2.67
CA VAL A 55 5.01 -10.73 3.16
C VAL A 55 4.30 -11.47 2.02
N GLN A 56 3.98 -12.74 2.26
CA GLN A 56 3.24 -13.62 1.35
C GLN A 56 1.85 -13.95 1.89
N ALA A 57 0.96 -14.39 1.01
CA ALA A 57 -0.49 -14.49 1.23
C ALA A 57 -0.94 -15.31 2.46
N ASP A 58 -0.14 -16.28 2.89
CA ASP A 58 -0.40 -17.17 4.03
C ASP A 58 0.23 -16.65 5.35
N HIS A 59 1.02 -15.58 5.30
CA HIS A 59 1.76 -15.08 6.45
C HIS A 59 0.84 -14.45 7.52
N LYS A 60 1.22 -14.69 8.78
CA LYS A 60 0.62 -14.03 9.96
C LYS A 60 1.56 -12.93 10.42
N VAL A 61 1.15 -11.69 10.26
CA VAL A 61 1.98 -10.51 10.50
C VAL A 61 1.47 -9.77 11.74
N LEU A 62 2.38 -9.40 12.64
CA LEU A 62 2.07 -8.56 13.80
C LEU A 62 2.69 -7.17 13.62
N ASP A 63 1.86 -6.15 13.59
CA ASP A 63 2.25 -4.74 13.62
C ASP A 63 2.00 -4.16 15.02
N MET A 64 3.05 -4.14 15.85
CA MET A 64 2.98 -3.69 17.25
C MET A 64 2.77 -2.16 17.38
N CYS A 65 3.09 -1.39 16.34
CA CYS A 65 3.06 0.07 16.36
C CYS A 65 2.34 0.59 15.10
N ALA A 66 1.07 0.23 14.95
CA ALA A 66 0.37 0.44 13.70
C ALA A 66 0.07 1.92 13.41
N ALA A 67 -0.31 2.72 14.42
CA ALA A 67 -0.71 4.11 14.20
C ALA A 67 0.40 4.94 13.51
N PRO A 68 0.09 5.72 12.45
CA PRO A 68 -1.23 6.02 11.87
C PRO A 68 -1.76 5.02 10.81
N GLY A 69 -1.07 3.91 10.53
CA GLY A 69 -1.59 2.77 9.77
C GLY A 69 -0.95 2.51 8.40
N SER A 70 -0.13 3.42 7.87
CA SER A 70 0.30 3.32 6.45
C SER A 70 1.15 2.07 6.14
N LYS A 71 2.00 1.64 7.09
CA LYS A 71 2.78 0.39 6.94
C LYS A 71 1.87 -0.83 7.03
N THR A 72 0.90 -0.81 7.96
CA THR A 72 -0.12 -1.85 8.10
C THR A 72 -0.91 -2.03 6.81
N THR A 73 -1.32 -0.93 6.17
CA THR A 73 -1.99 -0.98 4.86
C THR A 73 -1.10 -1.62 3.80
N GLN A 74 0.19 -1.27 3.76
CA GLN A 74 1.13 -1.88 2.82
C GLN A 74 1.33 -3.39 3.07
N LEU A 75 1.33 -3.83 4.33
CA LEU A 75 1.40 -5.26 4.69
C LEU A 75 0.13 -6.01 4.25
N LEU A 76 -1.04 -5.40 4.43
CA LEU A 76 -2.32 -5.95 3.97
C LEU A 76 -2.37 -6.07 2.44
N GLU A 77 -1.89 -5.06 1.72
CA GLU A 77 -1.74 -5.13 0.26
C GLU A 77 -0.87 -6.32 -0.15
N ASP A 78 0.25 -6.54 0.53
CA ASP A 78 1.17 -7.65 0.22
C ASP A 78 0.52 -9.02 0.43
N LEU A 79 -0.26 -9.21 1.50
CA LEU A 79 -1.04 -10.43 1.71
C LEU A 79 -2.06 -10.68 0.59
N VAL A 80 -2.76 -9.63 0.13
CA VAL A 80 -3.79 -9.76 -0.92
C VAL A 80 -3.17 -9.99 -2.30
N PHE A 81 -2.07 -9.30 -2.63
CA PHE A 81 -1.50 -9.32 -3.98
C PHE A 81 -0.63 -10.53 -4.29
N THR A 82 -0.10 -11.22 -3.28
CA THR A 82 0.70 -12.44 -3.42
C THR A 82 -0.15 -13.71 -3.42
N GLY A 83 -1.45 -13.60 -3.17
CA GLY A 83 -2.38 -14.74 -3.22
C GLY A 83 -2.50 -15.35 -4.62
N PRO A 84 -3.02 -16.59 -4.73
CA PRO A 84 -3.17 -17.28 -6.00
C PRO A 84 -3.98 -16.42 -6.99
N LYS A 85 -3.32 -16.03 -8.09
CA LYS A 85 -4.00 -15.39 -9.23
C LYS A 85 -4.42 -16.51 -10.17
N ASP A 86 -5.72 -16.55 -10.45
CA ASP A 86 -6.43 -17.47 -11.36
C ASP A 86 -7.14 -18.65 -10.68
N GLY A 87 -8.47 -18.59 -10.70
CA GLY A 87 -9.38 -19.54 -11.36
C GLY A 87 -9.15 -21.06 -11.34
N ALA A 88 -8.18 -21.61 -10.63
CA ALA A 88 -8.12 -23.04 -10.34
C ALA A 88 -9.25 -23.32 -9.35
N ALA A 89 -10.38 -23.78 -9.88
CA ALA A 89 -11.56 -24.22 -9.17
C ALA A 89 -11.25 -25.46 -8.29
N GLY A 90 -10.50 -25.24 -7.21
CA GLY A 90 -10.08 -26.26 -6.25
C GLY A 90 -9.94 -25.64 -4.87
N HIS A 91 -11.06 -25.60 -4.14
CA HIS A 91 -11.22 -25.25 -2.72
C HIS A 91 -10.86 -23.80 -2.30
N LYS A 92 -11.80 -23.15 -1.62
CA LYS A 92 -11.96 -21.69 -1.52
C LYS A 92 -11.32 -21.01 -0.29
N ASP A 93 -10.51 -21.69 0.52
CA ASP A 93 -10.30 -21.25 1.91
C ASP A 93 -8.84 -21.05 2.39
N ASP A 94 -7.82 -21.07 1.52
CA ASP A 94 -6.41 -21.07 1.99
C ASP A 94 -5.68 -19.72 1.93
N ASN A 95 -6.39 -18.59 1.84
CA ASN A 95 -5.77 -17.29 2.14
C ASN A 95 -5.80 -17.04 3.65
N SER A 96 -5.01 -17.81 4.41
CA SER A 96 -4.98 -17.73 5.89
C SER A 96 -4.21 -16.53 6.44
N GLY A 97 -3.67 -15.69 5.55
CA GLY A 97 -2.89 -14.53 5.94
C GLY A 97 -3.70 -13.54 6.77
N VAL A 98 -3.07 -12.99 7.80
CA VAL A 98 -3.70 -12.01 8.68
C VAL A 98 -2.66 -11.00 9.14
N VAL A 99 -3.05 -9.73 9.18
CA VAL A 99 -2.31 -8.70 9.91
C VAL A 99 -3.04 -8.42 11.21
N VAL A 100 -2.35 -8.61 12.34
CA VAL A 100 -2.78 -8.12 13.65
C VAL A 100 -2.07 -6.81 13.89
N ALA A 101 -2.83 -5.73 14.04
CA ALA A 101 -2.31 -4.39 14.20
C ALA A 101 -2.84 -3.79 15.50
N ASN A 102 -1.94 -3.22 16.31
CA ASN A 102 -2.33 -2.50 17.51
C ASN A 102 -2.87 -1.11 17.15
N ASP A 103 -4.13 -0.82 17.49
CA ASP A 103 -4.65 0.55 17.43
C ASP A 103 -4.11 1.35 18.64
N ALA A 104 -3.80 2.63 18.43
CA ALA A 104 -3.26 3.49 19.50
C ALA A 104 -4.36 4.28 20.20
#